data_AF-A0A1M7ZTV4-F1
#
_entry.id   AF-A0A1M7ZTV4-F1
#
_cell.length_a   1.000
_cell.length_b   1.000
_cell.length_c   1.000
_cell.angle_alpha   90.00
_cell.angle_beta   90.00
_cell.angle_gamma   90.00
#
_symmetry.space_group_name_H-M   'P 1'
#
loop_
_entity.id
_entity.type
_entity.pdbx_description
1 polymer ?
#
loop_
_entity_poly.entity_id
_entity_poly.type
_entity_poly.pdbx_seq_one_letter_code
_entity_poly.pdbx_strand_id
1 'polypeptide(L)'
;MFIYIKSFLAVLIVGIAHFFYCQFFVTDFNSSNFLVSYLSQAVLTFLILLGLIQIEKNAKEQLGYVFLGLTSAKVIASYLILTQFLFLTQPIPKEVKINFFVIFLIFLCLDAYFVIRLLNKK
;
A
#
# COMPACT_ATOMS: atom_id res chain seq x y z
N MET A 1 8.25 -4.60 17.52
CA MET A 1 8.80 -3.60 16.59
C MET A 1 9.65 -4.23 15.48
N PHE A 2 10.66 -5.06 15.81
CA PHE A 2 11.54 -5.72 14.81
C PHE A 2 10.82 -6.51 13.71
N ILE A 3 9.71 -7.20 14.01
CA ILE A 3 8.95 -7.98 13.01
C ILE A 3 8.26 -7.06 11.99
N TYR A 4 7.69 -5.94 12.42
CA TYR A 4 7.09 -4.95 11.53
C TYR A 4 8.13 -4.33 10.60
N ILE A 5 9.32 -4.04 11.13
CA ILE A 5 10.46 -3.54 10.35
C ILE A 5 10.89 -4.58 9.31
N LYS A 6 11.03 -5.86 9.68
CA LYS A 6 11.38 -6.95 8.73
C LYS A 6 10.34 -7.09 7.62
N SER A 7 9.06 -6.96 7.96
CA SER A 7 7.96 -7.10 6.98
C SER A 7 7.90 -5.90 6.03
N PHE A 8 8.16 -4.70 6.55
CA PHE A 8 8.31 -3.50 5.72
C PHE A 8 9.54 -3.62 4.81
N LEU A 9 10.66 -4.16 5.30
CA LEU A 9 11.86 -4.40 4.52
C LEU A 9 11.62 -5.45 3.42
N ALA A 10 10.84 -6.49 3.70
CA ALA A 10 10.42 -7.46 2.68
C ALA A 10 9.60 -6.80 1.55
N VAL A 11 8.65 -5.93 1.90
CA VAL A 11 7.89 -5.16 0.90
C VAL A 11 8.78 -4.20 0.13
N LEU A 12 9.79 -3.61 0.78
CA LEU A 12 10.77 -2.74 0.11
C LEU A 12 11.61 -3.53 -0.91
N ILE A 13 12.04 -4.75 -0.58
CA ILE A 13 12.75 -5.65 -1.51
C ILE A 13 11.85 -6.02 -2.71
N VAL A 14 10.60 -6.42 -2.44
CA VAL A 14 9.62 -6.70 -3.50
C VAL A 14 9.38 -5.46 -4.36
N GLY A 15 9.36 -4.27 -3.74
CA GLY A 15 9.20 -3.01 -4.44
C GLY A 15 10.36 -2.66 -5.37
N ILE A 16 11.60 -2.90 -4.92
CA ILE A 16 12.79 -2.74 -5.76
C ILE A 16 12.77 -3.74 -6.92
N ALA A 17 12.42 -5.00 -6.66
CA ALA A 17 12.32 -6.01 -7.71
C ALA A 17 11.26 -5.63 -8.77
N HIS A 18 10.09 -5.15 -8.31
CA HIS A 18 9.03 -4.66 -9.18
C HIS A 18 9.46 -3.42 -9.98
N PHE A 19 10.21 -2.50 -9.36
CA PHE A 19 10.78 -1.34 -10.06
C PHE A 19 11.69 -1.77 -11.21
N PHE A 20 12.65 -2.68 -10.97
CA PHE A 20 13.52 -3.17 -12.02
C PHE A 20 12.75 -3.90 -13.12
N TYR A 21 11.75 -4.71 -12.75
CA TYR A 21 10.87 -5.34 -13.74
C TYR A 21 10.19 -4.29 -14.64
N CYS A 22 9.57 -3.26 -14.05
CA CYS A 22 8.92 -2.20 -14.83
C CYS A 22 9.92 -1.41 -15.67
N GLN A 23 11.11 -1.10 -15.15
CA GLN A 23 12.14 -0.33 -15.85
C GLN A 23 12.66 -1.04 -17.11
N PHE A 24 12.77 -2.38 -17.09
CA PHE A 24 13.32 -3.15 -18.22
C PHE A 24 12.27 -3.70 -19.17
N PHE A 25 11.05 -3.98 -18.70
CA PHE A 25 10.02 -4.68 -19.49
C PHE A 25 8.82 -3.82 -19.90
N VAL A 26 8.66 -2.61 -19.35
CA VAL A 26 7.58 -1.68 -19.72
C VAL A 26 8.13 -0.57 -20.61
N THR A 27 7.68 -0.53 -21.87
CA THR A 27 8.15 0.40 -22.90
C THR A 27 7.96 1.87 -22.57
N ASP A 28 6.87 2.23 -21.87
CA ASP A 28 6.52 3.61 -21.49
C ASP A 28 6.64 3.84 -19.98
N PHE A 29 7.68 3.27 -19.37
CA PHE A 29 7.89 3.39 -17.93
C PHE A 29 8.09 4.85 -17.51
N ASN A 30 7.19 5.33 -16.65
CA ASN A 30 7.29 6.64 -16.02
C ASN A 30 7.68 6.46 -14.54
N SER A 31 8.93 6.83 -14.22
CA SER A 31 9.47 6.71 -12.86
C SER A 31 8.75 7.58 -11.84
N SER A 32 8.26 8.76 -12.24
CA SER A 32 7.48 9.65 -11.36
C SER A 32 6.15 9.01 -10.97
N ASN A 33 5.40 8.48 -11.95
CA ASN A 33 4.14 7.77 -11.70
C ASN A 33 4.35 6.53 -10.81
N PHE A 34 5.45 5.81 -11.03
CA PHE A 34 5.83 4.68 -10.18
C PHE A 34 6.12 5.13 -8.75
N LEU A 35 6.90 6.20 -8.56
CA LEU A 35 7.23 6.75 -7.25
C LEU A 35 5.98 7.25 -6.52
N VAL A 36 5.09 7.99 -7.19
CA VAL A 36 3.82 8.46 -6.61
C VAL A 36 2.98 7.27 -6.15
N SER A 37 2.91 6.21 -6.95
CA SER A 37 2.17 4.99 -6.61
C SER A 37 2.75 4.30 -5.37
N TYR A 38 4.07 4.12 -5.29
CA TYR A 38 4.71 3.48 -4.12
C TYR A 38 4.62 4.34 -2.86
N LEU A 39 4.94 5.63 -2.97
CA LEU A 39 4.97 6.54 -1.82
C LEU A 39 3.56 6.73 -1.24
N SER A 40 2.55 6.91 -2.09
CA SER A 40 1.16 7.04 -1.62
C SER A 40 0.71 5.79 -0.86
N GLN A 41 0.98 4.59 -1.40
CA GLN A 41 0.60 3.34 -0.74
C GLN A 41 1.38 3.10 0.56
N ALA A 42 2.67 3.45 0.59
CA ALA A 42 3.49 3.38 1.80
C ALA A 42 3.00 4.32 2.90
N VAL A 43 2.65 5.56 2.56
CA VAL A 43 2.10 6.55 3.51
C VAL A 43 0.76 6.06 4.06
N LEU A 44 -0.14 5.58 3.20
CA LEU A 44 -1.44 5.07 3.65
C LEU A 44 -1.27 3.85 4.57
N THR A 45 -0.43 2.88 4.20
CA THR A 45 -0.12 1.73 5.07
C THR A 45 0.50 2.14 6.39
N PHE A 46 1.40 3.14 6.39
CA PHE A 46 1.97 3.66 7.62
C PHE A 46 0.90 4.26 8.54
N LEU A 47 -0.02 5.05 7.99
CA LEU A 47 -1.16 5.61 8.74
C LEU A 47 -2.07 4.51 9.30
N ILE A 48 -2.34 3.47 8.51
CA ILE A 48 -3.13 2.32 8.96
C ILE A 48 -2.43 1.62 10.13
N LEU A 49 -1.14 1.33 10.00
CA LEU A 49 -0.36 0.69 11.06
C LEU A 49 -0.39 1.51 12.36
N LEU A 50 -0.24 2.84 12.28
CA LEU A 50 -0.35 3.71 13.45
C LEU A 50 -1.73 3.62 14.10
N GLY A 51 -2.79 3.71 13.29
CA GLY A 51 -4.16 3.57 13.78
C GLY A 51 -4.41 2.22 14.46
N LEU A 52 -3.93 1.13 13.85
CA LEU A 52 -4.06 -0.21 14.41
C LEU A 52 -3.30 -0.40 15.72
N ILE A 53 -2.07 0.11 15.83
CA ILE A 53 -1.29 0.06 17.08
C ILE A 53 -2.00 0.85 18.21
N GLN A 54 -2.63 1.97 17.87
CA GLN A 54 -3.36 2.77 18.86
C GLN A 54 -4.63 2.08 19.34
N ILE A 55 -5.36 1.42 18.45
CA ILE A 55 -6.57 0.65 18.82
C ILE A 55 -6.22 -0.64 19.54
N GLU A 56 -5.13 -1.33 19.19
CA GLU A 56 -4.68 -2.55 19.86
C GLU A 56 -4.52 -2.38 21.38
N LYS A 57 -4.02 -1.20 21.81
CA LYS A 57 -3.84 -0.87 23.22
C LYS A 57 -5.14 -0.67 23.99
N ASN A 58 -6.20 -0.20 23.32
CA ASN A 58 -7.42 0.27 23.97
C ASN A 58 -8.62 -0.67 23.77
N ALA A 59 -8.72 -1.29 22.59
CA ALA A 59 -9.89 -2.06 22.16
C ALA A 59 -9.49 -3.16 21.16
N LYS A 60 -8.71 -4.13 21.61
CA LYS A 60 -8.21 -5.22 20.77
C LYS A 60 -9.30 -6.01 20.03
N GLU A 61 -10.48 -6.18 20.63
CA GLU A 61 -11.61 -6.88 20.02
C GLU A 61 -12.17 -6.17 18.78
N GLN A 62 -11.98 -4.85 18.68
CA GLN A 62 -12.47 -4.03 17.58
C GLN A 62 -11.47 -3.90 16.42
N LEU A 63 -10.28 -4.49 16.56
CA LEU A 63 -9.15 -4.29 15.63
C LEU A 63 -9.48 -4.74 14.20
N GLY A 64 -10.27 -5.81 14.06
CA GLY A 64 -10.79 -6.26 12.75
C GLY A 64 -11.75 -5.27 12.09
N TYR A 65 -12.67 -4.68 12.85
CA TYR A 65 -13.62 -3.68 12.34
C TYR A 65 -12.90 -2.38 11.95
N VAL A 66 -11.95 -1.95 12.79
CA VAL A 66 -11.13 -0.77 12.50
C VAL A 66 -10.28 -1.00 11.25
N PHE A 67 -9.68 -2.18 11.10
CA PHE A 67 -8.95 -2.53 9.89
C PHE A 67 -9.84 -2.40 8.66
N LEU A 68 -11.03 -3.00 8.66
CA LEU A 68 -11.97 -2.93 7.53
C LEU A 68 -12.31 -1.47 7.17
N GLY A 69 -12.61 -0.64 8.17
CA GLY A 69 -12.87 0.78 7.97
C GLY A 69 -11.67 1.53 7.38
N LEU A 70 -10.48 1.31 7.93
CA LEU A 70 -9.24 1.92 7.45
C LEU A 70 -8.86 1.48 6.03
N THR A 71 -9.01 0.21 5.68
CA THR A 71 -8.80 -0.26 4.30
C THR A 71 -9.85 0.27 3.34
N SER A 72 -11.09 0.44 3.77
CA SER A 72 -12.13 1.06 2.95
C SER A 72 -11.78 2.53 2.65
N ALA A 73 -11.34 3.26 3.68
CA ALA A 73 -10.81 4.62 3.52
C ALA A 73 -9.57 4.65 2.60
N LYS A 74 -8.68 3.66 2.69
CA LYS A 74 -7.51 3.50 1.81
C LYS A 74 -7.91 3.38 0.35
N VAL A 75 -8.94 2.59 0.04
CA VAL A 75 -9.46 2.44 -1.33
C VAL A 75 -9.94 3.77 -1.87
N ILE A 76 -10.73 4.52 -1.08
CA ILE A 76 -11.24 5.85 -1.46
C ILE A 76 -10.07 6.82 -1.70
N ALA A 77 -9.12 6.90 -0.75
CA ALA A 77 -7.94 7.75 -0.89
C ALA A 77 -7.10 7.37 -2.12
N SER A 78 -6.94 6.09 -2.39
CA SER A 78 -6.22 5.58 -3.56
C SER A 78 -6.89 5.99 -4.88
N TYR A 79 -8.23 5.97 -4.92
CA TYR A 79 -8.99 6.46 -6.08
C TYR A 79 -8.80 7.97 -6.31
N LEU A 80 -8.80 8.77 -5.24
CA LEU A 80 -8.53 10.21 -5.34
C LEU A 80 -7.10 10.47 -5.83
N ILE A 81 -6.11 9.71 -5.33
CA ILE A 81 -4.72 9.85 -5.77
C ILE A 81 -4.57 9.49 -7.26
N LEU A 82 -5.18 8.38 -7.69
CA LEU A 82 -5.21 7.98 -9.10
C LEU A 82 -5.77 9.07 -9.99
N THR A 83 -6.94 9.59 -9.65
CA THR A 83 -7.66 10.57 -10.48
C THR A 83 -6.95 11.92 -10.52
N GLN A 84 -6.36 12.37 -9.41
CA GLN A 84 -5.74 13.70 -9.32
C GLN A 84 -4.29 13.75 -9.79
N PHE A 85 -3.52 12.66 -9.62
CA PHE A 85 -2.07 12.68 -9.89
C PHE A 85 -1.65 11.80 -11.06
N LEU A 86 -2.36 10.70 -11.33
CA LEU A 86 -1.92 9.68 -12.30
C LEU A 86 -2.74 9.71 -13.60
N PHE A 87 -3.99 10.18 -13.56
CA PHE A 87 -4.90 10.21 -14.71
C PHE A 87 -5.00 11.59 -15.36
N LEU A 88 -3.94 12.38 -15.28
CA LEU A 88 -3.87 13.74 -15.85
C LEU A 88 -3.89 13.76 -17.38
N THR A 89 -3.59 12.64 -18.04
CA THR A 89 -3.58 12.50 -19.50
C THR A 89 -4.65 11.52 -19.98
N GLN A 90 -5.32 11.89 -21.07
CA GLN A 90 -6.34 11.08 -21.75
C GLN A 90 -5.83 10.72 -23.16
N PRO A 91 -5.82 9.42 -23.55
CA PRO A 91 -6.29 8.26 -22.78
C PRO A 91 -5.32 7.85 -21.67
N ILE A 92 -5.86 7.38 -20.54
CA ILE A 92 -5.06 6.90 -19.41
C ILE A 92 -4.27 5.64 -19.82
N PRO A 93 -2.93 5.62 -19.69
CA PRO A 93 -2.14 4.46 -20.04
C PRO A 93 -2.52 3.23 -19.20
N LYS A 94 -2.74 2.09 -19.85
CA LYS A 94 -3.09 0.81 -19.20
C LYS A 94 -2.02 0.38 -18.18
N GLU A 95 -0.74 0.60 -18.50
CA GLU A 95 0.40 0.30 -17.65
C GLU A 95 0.32 1.01 -16.29
N VAL A 96 -0.08 2.29 -16.27
CA VAL A 96 -0.19 3.07 -15.03
C VAL A 96 -1.29 2.50 -14.11
N LYS A 97 -2.42 2.07 -14.68
CA LYS A 97 -3.51 1.44 -13.92
C LYS A 97 -3.08 0.12 -13.30
N ILE A 98 -2.45 -0.74 -14.09
CA ILE A 98 -2.01 -2.07 -13.64
C ILE A 98 -0.94 -1.92 -12.57
N ASN A 99 0.06 -1.06 -12.79
CA ASN A 99 1.12 -0.81 -11.84
C ASN A 99 0.56 -0.33 -10.49
N PHE A 100 -0.28 0.70 -10.49
CA PHE A 100 -0.88 1.19 -9.25
C PHE A 100 -1.69 0.12 -8.53
N PHE A 101 -2.46 -0.70 -9.27
CA PHE A 101 -3.23 -1.79 -8.69
C PHE A 101 -2.36 -2.87 -8.07
N VAL A 102 -1.27 -3.27 -8.73
CA VAL A 102 -0.30 -4.24 -8.19
C VAL A 102 0.33 -3.72 -6.90
N ILE A 103 0.75 -2.45 -6.88
CA ILE A 103 1.32 -1.83 -5.69
C ILE A 103 0.27 -1.80 -4.55
N PHE A 104 -0.96 -1.39 -4.85
CA PHE A 104 -2.05 -1.41 -3.88
C PHE A 104 -2.24 -2.80 -3.26
N LEU A 105 -2.23 -3.87 -4.07
CA LEU A 105 -2.35 -5.25 -3.56
C LEU A 105 -1.17 -5.67 -2.67
N ILE A 106 0.07 -5.35 -3.06
CA ILE A 106 1.26 -5.65 -2.25
C ILE A 106 1.14 -5.02 -0.86
N PHE A 107 0.74 -3.74 -0.80
CA PHE A 107 0.57 -3.04 0.46
C PHE A 107 -0.68 -3.51 1.23
N LEU A 108 -1.76 -3.92 0.55
CA LEU A 108 -2.93 -4.50 1.21
C LEU A 108 -2.58 -5.83 1.90
N CYS A 109 -1.77 -6.68 1.27
CA CYS A 109 -1.25 -7.89 1.89
C CYS A 109 -0.41 -7.58 3.13
N LEU A 110 0.39 -6.50 3.09
CA LEU A 110 1.17 -6.04 4.25
C LEU A 110 0.24 -5.57 5.39
N ASP A 111 -0.80 -4.79 5.08
CA ASP A 111 -1.76 -4.32 6.08
C ASP A 111 -2.48 -5.51 6.74
N ALA A 112 -2.95 -6.46 5.93
CA ALA A 112 -3.61 -7.67 6.42
C ALA A 112 -2.67 -8.49 7.32
N TYR A 113 -1.40 -8.63 6.93
CA TYR A 113 -0.39 -9.29 7.75
C TYR A 113 -0.19 -8.58 9.10
N PHE A 114 -0.15 -7.24 9.14
CA PHE A 114 -0.04 -6.49 10.40
C PHE A 114 -1.21 -6.74 11.33
N VAL A 115 -2.43 -6.77 10.81
CA VAL A 115 -3.64 -7.06 11.60
C VAL A 115 -3.62 -8.47 12.15
N ILE A 116 -3.30 -9.47 11.32
CA ILE A 116 -3.19 -10.87 11.76
C ILE A 116 -2.18 -11.00 12.91
N ARG A 117 -1.03 -10.31 12.80
CA ARG A 117 0.01 -10.29 13.84
C ARG A 117 -0.49 -9.62 15.13
N LEU A 118 -1.09 -8.43 15.04
CA LEU A 118 -1.65 -7.71 16.19
C LEU A 118 -2.75 -8.52 16.89
N LEU A 119 -3.65 -9.18 16.14
CA LEU A 119 -4.68 -10.05 16.70
C LEU A 119 -4.07 -11.26 17.41
N ASN A 120 -3.06 -11.89 16.82
CA ASN A 120 -2.47 -13.11 17.35
C ASN A 120 -1.36 -12.89 18.40
N LYS A 121 -0.94 -11.64 18.66
CA LYS A 121 0.24 -11.31 19.50
C LYS A 121 1.49 -12.12 19.12
N LYS A 122 1.59 -12.49 17.86
CA LYS A 122 2.76 -13.13 17.26
C LYS A 122 3.35 -12.11 16.31
#